data_AF-R5LIU1-F1
#
_entry.id   AF-R5LIU1-F1
#
_cell.length_a   1.000
_cell.length_b   1.000
_cell.length_c   1.000
_cell.angle_alpha   90.00
_cell.angle_beta   90.00
_cell.angle_gamma   90.00
#
_symmetry.space_group_name_H-M   'P 1'
#
loop_
_entity.id
_entity.type
_entity.pdbx_description
1 polymer ?
#
loop_
_entity_poly.entity_id
_entity_poly.type
_entity_poly.pdbx_seq_one_letter_code
_entity_poly.pdbx_strand_id
1 'polypeptide(L)' 'MNEIVPTTIRIQEETKTAIEDIAKIEQRSFNKMVEFILQKYIYEYMKNQEEKEKD' A
#
# COMPACT_ATOMS: atom_id res chain seq x y z
N MET A 1 -9.58 -17.85 -8.05
CA MET A 1 -8.42 -16.99 -8.36
C MET A 1 -8.84 -15.57 -8.05
N ASN A 2 -8.08 -14.84 -7.22
CA ASN A 2 -8.35 -13.42 -7.03
C ASN A 2 -7.98 -12.71 -8.34
N GLU A 3 -8.95 -12.06 -8.96
CA GLU A 3 -8.74 -11.32 -10.20
C GLU A 3 -7.91 -10.07 -9.89
N ILE A 4 -6.74 -9.94 -10.54
CA ILE A 4 -5.90 -8.75 -10.41
C ILE A 4 -6.42 -7.72 -11.39
N VAL A 5 -6.95 -6.61 -10.87
CA VAL A 5 -7.42 -5.48 -11.68
C VAL A 5 -6.28 -4.47 -11.87
N PRO A 6 -5.78 -4.26 -13.10
CA PRO A 6 -4.79 -3.23 -13.36
C PRO A 6 -5.31 -1.86 -12.95
N THR A 7 -4.57 -1.17 -12.08
CA THR A 7 -5.00 0.10 -11.50
C THR A 7 -3.91 1.14 -11.68
N THR A 8 -4.27 2.32 -12.19
CA THR A 8 -3.37 3.47 -12.28
C THR A 8 -3.56 4.35 -11.05
N ILE A 9 -2.47 4.65 -10.34
CA ILE A 9 -2.45 5.60 -9.23
C ILE A 9 -1.61 6.83 -9.60
N ARG A 10 -1.96 7.97 -9.01
CA ARG A 10 -1.16 9.20 -9.09
C ARG A 10 -0.49 9.41 -7.73
N ILE A 11 0.83 9.54 -7.75
CA ILE A 11 1.65 9.81 -6.56
C ILE A 11 2.68 10.88 -6.93
N GLN A 12 3.23 11.56 -5.92
CA GLN A 12 4.32 12.51 -6.11
C GLN A 12 5.60 11.77 -6.54
N GLU A 13 6.45 12.41 -7.35
CA GLU A 13 7.67 11.77 -7.87
C GLU A 13 8.65 11.39 -6.75
N GLU A 14 8.73 12.22 -5.70
CA GLU A 14 9.53 11.94 -4.50
C GLU A 14 9.07 10.65 -3.80
N THR A 15 7.74 10.48 -3.64
CA THR A 15 7.16 9.27 -3.06
C THR A 15 7.43 8.05 -3.93
N LYS A 16 7.29 8.20 -5.26
CA LYS A 16 7.58 7.11 -6.20
C LYS A 16 9.04 6.67 -6.08
N THR A 17 9.97 7.62 -6.10
CA THR A 17 11.42 7.36 -5.97
C THR A 17 11.74 6.64 -4.67
N ALA A 18 11.17 7.11 -3.54
CA ALA A 18 11.37 6.48 -2.25
C ALA A 18 10.87 5.02 -2.22
N ILE A 19 9.70 4.75 -2.81
CA ILE A 19 9.15 3.39 -2.91
C ILE A 19 10.06 2.51 -3.79
N GLU A 20 10.54 3.03 -4.93
CA GLU A 20 11.44 2.30 -5.82
C GLU A 20 12.77 1.94 -5.14
N ASP A 21 13.34 2.84 -4.35
CA ASP A 21 14.59 2.58 -3.63
C ASP A 21 14.42 1.54 -2.52
N ILE A 22 13.33 1.60 -1.76
CA ILE A 22 13.00 0.56 -0.78
C ILE A 22 12.76 -0.78 -1.50
N ALA A 23 12.06 -0.78 -2.63
CA ALA A 23 11.80 -1.99 -3.42
C ALA A 23 13.11 -2.66 -3.86
N LYS A 24 14.11 -1.88 -4.29
CA LYS A 24 15.45 -2.39 -4.64
C LYS A 24 16.14 -3.04 -3.44
N ILE A 25 16.12 -2.39 -2.28
CA ILE A 25 16.72 -2.89 -1.04
C ILE A 25 16.07 -4.22 -0.62
N GLU A 26 14.74 -4.30 -0.69
CA GLU A 26 13.99 -5.49 -0.32
C GLU A 26 13.96 -6.58 -1.40
N GLN A 27 14.56 -6.35 -2.57
CA GLN A 27 14.49 -7.23 -3.74
C GLN A 27 13.04 -7.56 -4.14
N ARG A 28 12.17 -6.55 -4.11
CA ARG A 28 10.75 -6.65 -4.46
C ARG A 28 10.42 -5.76 -5.65
N SER A 29 9.29 -6.04 -6.31
CA SER A 29 8.76 -5.13 -7.32
C SER A 29 8.10 -3.91 -6.68
N PHE A 30 8.11 -2.79 -7.40
CA PHE A 30 7.36 -1.59 -7.01
C PHE A 30 5.90 -1.91 -6.70
N ASN A 31 5.24 -2.69 -7.56
CA ASN A 31 3.84 -3.08 -7.36
C ASN A 31 3.63 -3.86 -6.06
N LYS A 32 4.57 -4.72 -5.67
CA LYS A 32 4.48 -5.46 -4.41
C LYS A 32 4.62 -4.53 -3.21
N MET A 33 5.48 -3.52 -3.31
CA MET A 33 5.61 -2.50 -2.26
C MET A 33 4.33 -1.66 -2.13
N VAL A 34 3.75 -1.24 -3.26
CA VAL A 34 2.47 -0.52 -3.27
C VAL A 34 1.36 -1.37 -2.65
N GLU A 35 1.30 -2.67 -2.97
CA GLU A 35 0.33 -3.59 -2.38
C GLU A 35 0.44 -3.64 -0.85
N PHE A 36 1.65 -3.73 -0.30
CA PHE A 36 1.84 -3.74 1.16
C PHE A 36 1.46 -2.43 1.83
N ILE A 37 1.78 -1.30 1.20
CA ILE A 37 1.41 0.03 1.69
C ILE A 37 -0.11 0.14 1.76
N LEU A 38 -0.82 -0.27 0.70
CA LEU A 38 -2.28 -0.24 0.66
C LEU A 38 -2.90 -1.19 1.69
N GLN A 39 -2.38 -2.42 1.83
CA GLN A 39 -2.85 -3.38 2.82
C GLN A 39 -2.70 -2.84 4.25
N LYS A 40 -1.56 -2.22 4.57
CA LYS A 40 -1.33 -1.60 5.88
C LYS A 40 -2.33 -0.48 6.14
N TYR A 41 -2.54 0.40 5.17
CA TYR A 41 -3.49 1.51 5.29
C TYR A 41 -4.92 1.01 5.50
N ILE A 42 -5.37 0.02 4.72
CA ILE A 42 -6.71 -0.58 4.86
C ILE A 42 -6.86 -1.21 6.25
N TYR A 43 -5.85 -1.95 6.71
CA TYR A 43 -5.86 -2.57 8.03
C TYR A 43 -5.99 -1.54 9.17
N GLU A 44 -5.17 -0.48 9.14
CA GLU A 44 -5.23 0.60 10.13
C GLU A 44 -6.58 1.33 10.09
N TYR A 45 -7.12 1.57 8.89
CA TYR A 45 -8.43 2.17 8.73
C TYR A 45 -9.54 1.31 9.36
N MET A 46 -9.57 0.02 9.04
CA MET A 46 -10.57 -0.91 9.59
C MET A 46 -10.49 -1.01 11.11
N LYS A 47 -9.27 -1.18 11.65
CA LYS A 47 -9.02 -1.23 13.08
C LYS A 47 -9.56 0.01 13.80
N ASN A 48 -9.32 1.20 13.24
CA ASN A 48 -9.78 2.46 13.82
C ASN A 48 -11.31 2.63 13.79
N GLN A 49 -12.04 1.96 12.89
CA GLN A 49 -13.50 1.97 12.89
C GLN A 49 -14.06 1.06 13.98
N GLU A 50 -13.47 -0.13 14.16
CA GLU A 50 -13.89 -1.07 15.22
C GLU A 50 -13.69 -0.50 16.63
N GLU A 51 -12.68 0.36 16.83
CA GLU A 51 -12.46 1.05 18.10
C GLU A 51 -13.52 2.15 18.35
N LYS A 52 -13.96 2.87 17.30
CA LYS A 52 -14.99 3.90 17.40
C LYS A 52 -16.40 3.36 17.65
N GLU A 53 -16.69 2.15 17.22
CA GLU A 53 -18.00 1.51 17.45
C GLU A 53 -18.15 0.93 18.87
N LYS A 54 -17.06 0.93 19.67
CA LYS A 54 -17.03 0.42 21.05
C LYS A 54 -17.13 1.51 22.11
N ASP A 55 -17.04 2.79 21.72
CA ASP A 55 -17.18 3.98 22.56
C ASP A 55 -18.60 4.57 22.44
#